data_AF-A0A4R7VCR4-F1
#
_entry.id   AF-A0A4R7VCR4-F1
#
_cell.length_a   1.000
_cell.length_b   1.000
_cell.length_c   1.000
_cell.angle_alpha   90.00
_cell.angle_beta   90.00
_cell.angle_gamma   90.00
#
_symmetry.space_group_name_H-M   'P 1'
#
loop_
_entity.id
_entity.type
_entity.pdbx_description
1 polymer ?
#
loop_
_entity_poly.entity_id
_entity_poly.type
_entity_poly.pdbx_seq_one_letter_code
_entity_poly.pdbx_strand_id
1 'polypeptide(L)'
;MTAVAPPMTFRRRVRFTFELTRAVWWLTRIELALRRRTLPDVCAKLGIECDLRSADPPATDQVVLPRRTRTAVLACAYAVARWPMGGTCLRRCLVMGRRLRTLDPVLRIGVRREGELVVHSWLEIGGRTLDTTSAQYATLGNL
;
A
#
# COMPACT_ATOMS: atom_id res chain seq x y z
N MET A 1 -22.54 0.77 29.83
CA MET A 1 -23.14 0.91 28.48
C MET A 1 -22.18 0.34 27.45
N THR A 2 -22.25 -0.97 27.19
CA THR A 2 -21.42 -1.68 26.22
C THR A 2 -22.11 -1.66 24.85
N ALA A 3 -21.56 -0.91 23.90
CA ALA A 3 -22.04 -0.90 22.53
C ALA A 3 -21.76 -2.26 21.88
N VAL A 4 -22.79 -3.10 21.76
CA VAL A 4 -22.74 -4.33 20.96
C VAL A 4 -22.60 -3.92 19.51
N ALA A 5 -21.42 -4.14 18.93
CA ALA A 5 -21.17 -3.89 17.52
C ALA A 5 -22.19 -4.69 16.68
N PRO A 6 -22.93 -4.05 15.75
CA PRO A 6 -23.97 -4.74 14.99
C PRO A 6 -23.37 -5.91 14.20
N PRO A 7 -24.08 -7.05 14.10
CA PRO A 7 -23.58 -8.22 13.38
C PRO A 7 -23.28 -7.83 11.93
N MET A 8 -22.05 -8.10 11.48
CA MET A 8 -21.65 -7.86 10.10
C MET A 8 -22.59 -8.62 9.17
N THR A 9 -23.41 -7.89 8.42
CA THR A 9 -24.38 -8.46 7.48
C THR A 9 -23.68 -9.43 6.51
N PHE A 10 -24.33 -10.54 6.19
CA PHE A 10 -23.80 -11.62 5.34
C PHE A 10 -23.15 -11.09 4.03
N ARG A 11 -23.76 -10.09 3.39
CA ARG A 11 -23.21 -9.39 2.21
C ARG A 11 -21.85 -8.73 2.44
N ARG A 12 -21.58 -8.19 3.64
CA ARG A 12 -20.27 -7.60 4.00
C ARG A 12 -19.20 -8.67 4.19
N ARG A 13 -19.54 -9.84 4.75
CA ARG A 13 -18.60 -10.96 4.91
C ARG A 13 -18.19 -11.53 3.55
N VAL A 14 -19.16 -11.82 2.67
CA VAL A 14 -18.87 -12.33 1.31
C VAL A 14 -17.97 -11.36 0.53
N ARG A 15 -18.29 -10.07 0.57
CA ARG A 15 -17.47 -9.04 -0.08
C ARG A 15 -16.05 -8.97 0.48
N PHE A 16 -15.90 -9.08 1.80
CA PHE A 16 -14.58 -9.08 2.44
C PHE A 16 -13.77 -10.32 2.04
N THR A 17 -14.35 -11.51 2.07
CA THR A 17 -13.67 -12.75 1.65
C THR A 17 -13.24 -12.66 0.18
N PHE A 18 -14.09 -12.15 -0.70
CA PHE A 18 -13.74 -11.96 -2.11
C PHE A 18 -12.56 -10.99 -2.29
N GLU A 19 -12.60 -9.84 -1.62
CA GLU A 19 -11.48 -8.88 -1.65
C GLU A 19 -10.20 -9.47 -1.03
N LEU A 20 -10.33 -10.33 -0.01
CA LEU A 20 -9.20 -11.00 0.63
C LEU A 20 -8.54 -12.01 -0.31
N THR A 21 -9.32 -12.90 -0.93
CA THR A 21 -8.80 -13.85 -1.93
C THR A 21 -8.14 -13.12 -3.09
N ARG A 22 -8.77 -12.03 -3.55
CA ARG A 22 -8.20 -11.17 -4.59
C ARG A 22 -6.88 -10.51 -4.15
N ALA A 23 -6.80 -10.02 -2.90
CA ALA A 23 -5.57 -9.44 -2.37
C ALA A 23 -4.45 -10.49 -2.29
N VAL A 24 -4.74 -11.69 -1.79
CA VAL A 24 -3.78 -12.81 -1.73
C VAL A 24 -3.30 -13.19 -3.13
N TRP A 25 -4.22 -13.34 -4.10
CA TRP A 25 -3.87 -13.62 -5.49
C TRP A 25 -2.87 -12.58 -6.06
N TRP A 26 -3.15 -11.30 -5.84
CA TRP A 26 -2.26 -10.23 -6.30
C TRP A 26 -0.94 -10.19 -5.55
N LEU A 27 -0.92 -10.47 -4.24
CA LEU A 27 0.32 -10.57 -3.47
C LEU A 27 1.24 -11.65 -4.03
N THR A 28 0.71 -12.83 -4.34
CA THR A 28 1.48 -13.91 -4.98
C THR A 28 2.05 -13.47 -6.32
N ARG A 29 1.24 -12.78 -7.14
CA ARG A 29 1.68 -12.26 -8.45
C ARG A 29 2.76 -11.20 -8.32
N ILE A 30 2.63 -10.30 -7.34
CA ILE A 30 3.60 -9.24 -7.04
C ILE A 30 4.91 -9.86 -6.59
N GLU A 31 4.86 -10.82 -5.66
CA GLU A 31 6.04 -11.54 -5.19
C GLU A 31 6.80 -12.20 -6.34
N LEU A 32 6.08 -12.92 -7.21
CA LEU A 32 6.68 -13.56 -8.38
C LEU A 32 7.27 -12.54 -9.36
N ALA A 33 6.63 -11.39 -9.52
CA ALA A 33 7.10 -10.34 -10.40
C ALA A 33 8.35 -9.65 -9.84
N LEU A 34 8.39 -9.34 -8.55
CA LEU A 34 9.56 -8.76 -7.87
C LEU A 34 10.78 -9.68 -7.91
N ARG A 35 10.58 -11.00 -7.93
CA ARG A 35 11.67 -11.98 -8.08
C ARG A 35 12.24 -12.07 -9.50
N ARG A 36 11.54 -11.54 -10.49
CA ARG A 36 11.87 -11.71 -11.93
C ARG A 36 12.12 -10.40 -12.66
N ARG A 37 11.77 -9.26 -12.09
CA ARG A 37 11.72 -7.95 -12.76
C ARG A 37 12.12 -6.84 -11.81
N THR A 38 12.44 -5.69 -12.38
CA THR A 38 12.72 -4.48 -11.62
C THR A 38 11.44 -3.90 -11.01
N LEU A 39 11.58 -3.13 -9.92
CA LEU A 39 10.43 -2.48 -9.28
C LEU A 39 9.65 -1.52 -10.21
N PRO A 40 10.30 -0.65 -11.02
CA PRO A 40 9.59 0.20 -11.98
C PRO A 40 8.74 -0.60 -12.97
N ASP A 41 9.25 -1.73 -13.49
CA ASP A 41 8.49 -2.59 -14.40
C ASP A 41 7.25 -3.19 -13.73
N VAL A 42 7.38 -3.57 -12.46
CA VAL A 42 6.26 -4.09 -11.67
C VAL A 42 5.21 -3.01 -11.46
N CYS A 43 5.62 -1.79 -11.09
CA CYS A 43 4.71 -0.66 -10.89
C CYS A 43 3.96 -0.29 -12.18
N ALA A 44 4.67 -0.18 -13.31
CA ALA A 44 4.07 0.09 -14.61
C ALA A 44 3.01 -0.95 -14.99
N LYS A 45 3.29 -2.24 -14.77
CA LYS A 45 2.31 -3.32 -14.98
C LYS A 45 1.11 -3.26 -14.05
N LEU A 46 1.31 -2.74 -12.85
CA LEU A 46 0.26 -2.58 -11.86
C LEU A 46 -0.58 -1.32 -12.11
N GLY A 47 -0.13 -0.39 -12.96
CA GLY A 47 -0.75 0.91 -13.17
C GLY A 47 -0.54 1.80 -11.95
N ILE A 48 0.66 1.75 -11.39
CA ILE A 48 1.10 2.55 -10.24
C ILE A 48 2.28 3.37 -10.76
N GLU A 49 2.24 4.67 -10.53
CA GLU A 49 3.40 5.53 -10.82
C GLU A 49 4.50 5.22 -9.80
N CYS A 50 5.74 5.10 -10.25
CA CYS A 50 6.87 4.77 -9.39
C CYS A 50 7.83 5.95 -9.36
N ASP A 51 7.75 6.74 -8.30
CA ASP A 51 8.61 7.90 -8.12
C ASP A 51 9.68 7.58 -7.08
N LEU A 52 10.83 7.15 -7.60
CA LEU A 52 12.03 6.82 -6.83
C LEU A 52 13.09 7.93 -6.91
N ARG A 53 12.88 8.94 -7.76
CA ARG A 53 13.90 9.92 -8.14
C ARG A 53 13.59 11.31 -7.63
N SER A 54 12.33 11.63 -7.38
CA SER A 54 11.98 12.91 -6.79
C SER A 54 12.57 13.04 -5.39
N ALA A 55 13.17 14.21 -5.15
CA ALA A 55 13.63 14.67 -3.84
C ALA A 55 12.51 15.38 -3.05
N ASP A 56 11.29 15.45 -3.60
CA ASP A 56 10.17 16.11 -2.93
C ASP A 56 9.92 15.46 -1.56
N PRO A 57 9.60 16.27 -0.54
CA PRO A 57 9.28 15.73 0.78
C PRO A 57 7.98 14.90 0.71
N PRO A 58 7.84 13.87 1.56
CA PRO A 58 6.61 13.10 1.68
C PRO A 58 5.42 13.99 2.01
N ALA A 59 4.29 13.73 1.37
CA ALA A 59 3.04 14.40 1.71
C ALA A 59 2.68 14.18 3.19
N THR A 60 2.31 15.25 3.90
CA THR A 60 1.92 15.16 5.32
C THR A 60 0.41 14.94 5.49
N ASP A 61 -0.38 15.42 4.54
CA ASP A 61 -1.83 15.33 4.59
C ASP A 61 -2.32 13.90 4.33
N GLN A 62 -3.27 13.43 5.15
CA GLN A 62 -3.84 12.10 5.00
C GLN A 62 -4.85 12.01 3.85
N VAL A 63 -4.73 10.98 3.01
CA VAL A 63 -5.71 10.69 1.95
C VAL A 63 -7.04 10.28 2.57
N VAL A 64 -8.11 10.97 2.18
CA VAL A 64 -9.49 10.55 2.48
C VAL A 64 -9.98 9.63 1.36
N LEU A 65 -9.96 8.33 1.61
CA LEU A 65 -10.39 7.35 0.62
C LEU A 65 -11.92 7.28 0.49
N PRO A 66 -12.47 7.13 -0.74
CA PRO A 66 -13.88 6.91 -0.94
C PRO A 66 -14.40 5.68 -0.16
N ARG A 67 -15.57 5.78 0.48
CA ARG A 67 -16.15 4.69 1.29
C ARG A 67 -16.20 3.33 0.57
N ARG A 68 -16.36 3.34 -0.76
CA ARG A 68 -16.38 2.15 -1.61
C ARG A 68 -15.09 1.34 -1.62
N THR A 69 -13.93 1.95 -1.36
CA THR A 69 -12.62 1.28 -1.36
C THR A 69 -12.24 0.71 0.00
N ARG A 70 -12.90 1.16 1.08
CA ARG A 70 -12.57 0.80 2.47
C ARG A 70 -12.45 -0.71 2.70
N THR A 71 -13.42 -1.50 2.25
CA THR A 71 -13.40 -2.96 2.42
C THR A 71 -12.20 -3.60 1.71
N ALA A 72 -11.88 -3.12 0.51
CA ALA A 72 -10.76 -3.65 -0.26
C ALA A 72 -9.41 -3.29 0.39
N VAL A 73 -9.28 -2.06 0.89
CA VAL A 73 -8.08 -1.61 1.61
C VAL A 73 -7.88 -2.41 2.89
N LEU A 74 -8.94 -2.64 3.67
CA LEU A 74 -8.88 -3.48 4.87
C LEU A 74 -8.51 -4.92 4.55
N ALA A 75 -9.07 -5.51 3.50
CA ALA A 75 -8.73 -6.85 3.06
C ALA A 75 -7.26 -6.95 2.61
N CYS A 76 -6.75 -5.94 1.89
CA CYS A 76 -5.33 -5.85 1.52
C CYS A 76 -4.43 -5.74 2.75
N ALA A 77 -4.76 -4.84 3.69
CA ALA A 77 -4.00 -4.68 4.94
C ALA A 77 -3.96 -5.99 5.74
N TYR A 78 -5.11 -6.68 5.83
CA TYR A 78 -5.22 -7.97 6.52
C TYR A 78 -4.40 -9.06 5.83
N ALA A 79 -4.45 -9.15 4.49
CA ALA A 79 -3.69 -10.11 3.70
C ALA A 79 -2.18 -9.91 3.89
N VAL A 80 -1.71 -8.66 3.81
CA VAL A 80 -0.28 -8.35 3.99
C VAL A 80 0.19 -8.63 5.42
N ALA A 81 -0.61 -8.30 6.43
CA ALA A 81 -0.25 -8.55 7.83
C ALA A 81 -0.05 -10.04 8.15
N ARG A 82 -0.61 -10.95 7.34
CA ARG A 82 -0.45 -12.40 7.47
C ARG A 82 0.49 -12.99 6.41
N TRP A 83 1.17 -12.16 5.63
CA TRP A 83 2.02 -12.64 4.54
C TRP A 83 3.36 -13.18 5.07
N PRO A 84 3.76 -14.41 4.73
CA PRO A 84 4.89 -15.06 5.39
C PRO A 84 6.28 -14.58 4.95
N MET A 85 6.41 -13.82 3.85
CA MET A 85 7.71 -13.45 3.26
C MET A 85 8.36 -12.17 3.86
N GLY A 86 7.86 -11.64 4.98
CA GLY A 86 8.38 -10.41 5.59
C GLY A 86 8.33 -9.18 4.66
N GLY A 87 8.99 -8.08 5.04
CA GLY A 87 9.13 -6.87 4.19
C GLY A 87 7.79 -6.35 3.65
N THR A 88 6.89 -5.99 4.56
CA THR A 88 5.47 -5.81 4.24
C THR A 88 5.12 -4.45 3.64
N CYS A 89 5.94 -3.40 3.87
CA CYS A 89 5.66 -2.05 3.38
C CYS A 89 5.54 -1.99 1.85
N LEU A 90 6.52 -2.53 1.12
CA LEU A 90 6.53 -2.50 -0.36
C LEU A 90 5.37 -3.31 -0.93
N ARG A 91 5.18 -4.53 -0.42
CA ARG A 91 4.09 -5.42 -0.86
C ARG A 91 2.72 -4.81 -0.59
N ARG A 92 2.56 -4.15 0.57
CA ARG A 92 1.36 -3.39 0.93
C ARG A 92 1.10 -2.28 -0.08
N CYS A 93 2.11 -1.47 -0.38
CA CYS A 93 1.96 -0.38 -1.34
C CYS A 93 1.63 -0.90 -2.74
N LEU A 94 2.27 -1.97 -3.22
CA LEU A 94 1.98 -2.52 -4.54
C LEU A 94 0.55 -3.11 -4.63
N VAL A 95 0.09 -3.85 -3.62
CA VAL A 95 -1.26 -4.44 -3.66
C VAL A 95 -2.35 -3.36 -3.48
N MET A 96 -2.12 -2.38 -2.58
CA MET A 96 -3.05 -1.28 -2.36
C MET A 96 -3.07 -0.33 -3.57
N GLY A 97 -1.92 0.03 -4.12
CA GLY A 97 -1.79 0.87 -5.31
C GLY A 97 -2.48 0.23 -6.51
N ARG A 98 -2.28 -1.08 -6.74
CA ARG A 98 -3.02 -1.81 -7.79
C ARG A 98 -4.52 -1.75 -7.60
N ARG A 99 -5.00 -1.83 -6.35
CA ARG A 99 -6.44 -1.79 -6.04
C ARG A 99 -7.02 -0.39 -6.22
N LEU A 100 -6.20 0.63 -5.92
CA LEU A 100 -6.54 2.05 -5.98
C LEU A 100 -6.07 2.72 -7.27
N ARG A 101 -5.64 1.96 -8.29
CA ARG A 101 -5.07 2.46 -9.55
C ARG A 101 -5.92 3.49 -10.29
N THR A 102 -7.22 3.53 -10.03
CA THR A 102 -8.14 4.52 -10.63
C THR A 102 -8.12 5.88 -9.91
N LEU A 103 -7.29 6.01 -8.87
CA LEU A 103 -7.03 7.23 -8.13
C LEU A 103 -5.58 7.71 -8.38
N ASP A 104 -4.91 7.18 -9.40
CA ASP A 104 -3.55 7.54 -9.80
C ASP A 104 -2.55 7.53 -8.63
N PRO A 105 -2.35 6.37 -7.97
CA PRO A 105 -1.45 6.26 -6.84
C PRO A 105 0.01 6.30 -7.29
N VAL A 106 0.81 7.07 -6.55
CA VAL A 106 2.26 7.18 -6.69
C VAL A 106 2.93 6.40 -5.57
N LEU A 107 3.77 5.43 -5.93
CA LEU A 107 4.65 4.72 -5.00
C LEU A 107 5.90 5.56 -4.77
N ARG A 108 6.14 5.88 -3.50
CA ARG A 108 7.34 6.56 -3.03
C ARG A 108 8.16 5.61 -2.16
N ILE A 109 9.48 5.78 -2.18
CA ILE A 109 10.41 5.08 -1.28
C ILE A 109 11.34 6.10 -0.65
N GLY A 110 11.54 5.94 0.65
CA GLY A 110 12.44 6.77 1.44
C GLY A 110 13.21 5.95 2.43
N VAL A 111 14.24 6.56 2.98
CA VAL A 111 15.07 5.97 4.01
C VAL A 111 15.16 6.88 5.22
N ARG A 112 15.36 6.27 6.38
CA ARG A 112 15.72 6.96 7.61
C ARG A 112 16.99 6.31 8.13
N ARG A 113 17.90 7.13 8.64
CA ARG A 113 19.10 6.67 9.31
C ARG A 113 18.93 6.88 10.80
N GLU A 114 18.80 5.80 11.53
CA GLU A 114 18.71 5.83 12.99
C GLU A 114 19.48 4.63 13.55
N GLY A 115 20.81 4.80 13.60
CA GLY A 115 21.75 3.69 13.77
C GLY A 115 21.87 2.86 12.50
N GLU A 116 20.82 2.11 12.16
CA GLU A 116 20.71 1.32 10.93
C GLU A 116 19.91 2.06 9.84
N LEU A 117 20.13 1.69 8.57
CA LEU A 117 19.40 2.21 7.42
C LEU A 117 18.05 1.51 7.30
N VAL A 118 16.96 2.23 7.60
CA VAL A 118 15.59 1.71 7.47
C VAL A 118 14.97 2.22 6.19
N VAL A 119 14.56 1.30 5.31
CA VAL A 119 13.85 1.62 4.06
C VAL A 119 12.35 1.50 4.26
N HIS A 120 11.60 2.52 3.89
CA HIS A 120 10.15 2.53 3.94
C HIS A 120 9.55 2.90 2.59
N SER A 121 8.36 2.39 2.31
CA SER A 121 7.61 2.69 1.10
C SER A 121 6.19 3.05 1.45
N TRP A 122 5.66 4.07 0.79
CA TRP A 122 4.31 4.57 0.98
C TRP A 122 3.65 4.89 -0.35
N LEU A 123 2.35 5.18 -0.30
CA LEU A 123 1.56 5.60 -1.44
C LEU A 123 1.07 7.03 -1.23
N GLU A 124 1.14 7.81 -2.30
CA GLU A 124 0.53 9.12 -2.38
C GLU A 124 -0.57 9.14 -3.44
N ILE A 125 -1.64 9.88 -3.18
CA ILE A 125 -2.79 10.05 -4.08
C ILE A 125 -3.16 11.53 -4.05
N GLY A 126 -3.04 12.22 -5.19
CA GLY A 126 -3.37 13.65 -5.30
C GLY A 126 -2.60 14.51 -4.29
N GLY A 127 -1.30 14.24 -4.11
CA GLY A 127 -0.42 14.99 -3.19
C GLY A 127 -0.68 14.74 -1.70
N ARG A 128 -1.40 13.66 -1.34
CA ARG A 128 -1.68 13.26 0.05
C ARG A 128 -1.17 11.85 0.30
N THR A 129 -0.78 11.52 1.53
CA THR A 129 -0.23 10.20 1.89
C THR A 129 -1.28 9.24 2.47
N LEU A 130 -1.15 7.96 2.15
CA LEU A 130 -1.90 6.88 2.83
C LEU A 130 -1.24 6.42 4.14
N ASP A 131 -0.01 6.85 4.40
CA ASP A 131 0.78 6.48 5.56
C ASP A 131 1.47 7.71 6.15
N THR A 132 0.92 8.28 7.22
CA THR A 132 1.47 9.48 7.87
C THR A 132 2.83 9.24 8.52
N THR A 133 3.26 7.99 8.71
CA THR A 133 4.61 7.69 9.19
C THR A 133 5.69 8.00 8.14
N SER A 134 5.31 8.16 6.87
CA SER A 134 6.22 8.56 5.78
C SER A 134 6.95 9.87 6.04
N ALA A 135 6.35 10.80 6.80
CA ALA A 135 6.96 12.08 7.18
C ALA A 135 8.30 11.93 7.94
N GLN A 136 8.61 10.75 8.46
CA GLN A 136 9.85 10.47 9.18
C GLN A 136 11.00 9.99 8.26
N TYR A 137 10.77 9.88 6.96
CA TYR A 137 11.72 9.33 5.98
C TYR A 137 12.12 10.39 4.96
N ALA A 138 13.41 10.42 4.62
CA ALA A 138 13.90 11.21 3.49
C ALA A 138 13.69 10.42 2.19
N THR A 139 13.21 11.07 1.14
CA THR A 139 13.03 10.44 -0.18
C THR A 139 14.37 10.05 -0.79
N LEU A 140 14.40 8.93 -1.52
CA LEU A 140 15.62 8.39 -2.14
C LEU A 140 16.31 9.36 -3.09
N GLY A 141 15.57 10.28 -3.73
CA GLY A 141 16.13 11.32 -4.59
C GLY A 141 16.96 12.39 -3.86
N ASN A 142 16.94 12.39 -2.52
CA ASN A 142 17.60 13.39 -1.68
C ASN A 142 18.83 12.83 -0.93
N LEU A 143 19.29 11.63 -1.29
CA LEU A 143 20.54 11.00 -0.81
C LEU A 143 21.67 11.24 -1.80
#